data_AF-X1M3X4-F1
#
_entry.id   AF-X1M3X4-F1
#
_cell.length_a   1.000
_cell.length_b   1.000
_cell.length_c   1.000
_cell.angle_alpha   90.00
_cell.angle_beta   90.00
_cell.angle_gamma   90.00
#
_symmetry.space_group_name_H-M   'P 1'
#
loop_
_entity.id
_entity.type
_entity.pdbx_description
1 polymer ?
#
loop_
_entity_poly.entity_id
_entity_poly.type
_entity_poly.pdbx_seq_one_letter_code
_entity_poly.pdbx_strand_id
1 'polypeptide(L)'
;MLRVVDIRSKARRLHFERGIDLIIVDYLQLIQGNGRNETRVQEISNITRALKTLARELNVPILALSQLSRAVEARPSHIPQLSDLRESGSIEQDADVVIFIHREDMNYSPEEWSKVHDIEREPYPRSIADIIIAKHRNGPLG
;
A
#
# COMPACT_ATOMS: atom_id res chain seq x y z
N MET A 1 -8.49 -17.43 8.24
CA MET A 1 -8.38 -16.11 7.59
C MET A 1 -8.95 -15.07 8.56
N LEU A 2 -8.37 -13.88 8.64
CA LEU A 2 -8.64 -12.94 9.74
C LEU A 2 -9.62 -11.86 9.28
N ARG A 3 -10.71 -11.63 10.01
CA ARG A 3 -11.70 -10.61 9.64
C ARG A 3 -11.33 -9.26 10.21
N VAL A 4 -11.78 -8.18 9.56
CA VAL A 4 -11.53 -6.82 10.05
C VAL A 4 -12.05 -6.58 11.47
N VAL A 5 -13.14 -7.25 11.87
CA VAL A 5 -13.68 -7.21 13.23
C VAL A 5 -12.69 -7.80 14.25
N ASP A 6 -11.99 -8.88 13.88
CA ASP A 6 -11.01 -9.53 14.74
C ASP A 6 -9.79 -8.62 14.95
N ILE A 7 -9.36 -7.87 13.92
CA ILE A 7 -8.30 -6.85 14.02
C ILE A 7 -8.71 -5.78 15.03
N ARG A 8 -9.91 -5.21 14.88
CA ARG A 8 -10.40 -4.13 15.75
C ARG A 8 -10.45 -4.55 17.21
N SER A 9 -11.02 -5.72 17.50
CA SER A 9 -11.13 -6.24 18.86
C SER A 9 -9.76 -6.46 19.50
N LYS A 10 -8.81 -7.04 18.77
CA LYS A 10 -7.44 -7.25 19.26
C LYS A 10 -6.70 -5.94 19.47
N ALA A 11 -6.77 -5.01 18.53
CA ALA A 11 -6.09 -3.71 18.62
C ALA A 11 -6.58 -2.89 19.81
N ARG A 12 -7.90 -2.80 20.02
CA ARG A 12 -8.48 -2.11 21.19
C ARG A 12 -8.04 -2.71 22.50
N ARG A 13 -8.07 -4.05 22.60
CA ARG A 13 -7.65 -4.75 23.81
C ARG A 13 -6.17 -4.49 24.10
N LEU A 14 -5.30 -4.60 23.10
CA LEU A 14 -3.87 -4.33 23.25
C LEU A 14 -3.58 -2.87 23.61
N HIS A 15 -4.27 -1.92 22.96
CA HIS A 15 -4.14 -0.49 23.27
C HIS A 15 -4.56 -0.19 24.72
N PHE A 16 -5.65 -0.80 25.20
CA PHE A 16 -6.10 -0.64 26.59
C PHE A 16 -5.13 -1.28 27.59
N GLU A 17 -4.63 -2.48 27.31
CA GLU A 17 -3.76 -3.22 28.22
C GLU A 17 -2.36 -2.60 28.35
N ARG A 18 -1.81 -2.05 27.25
CA ARG A 18 -0.38 -1.70 27.18
C ARG A 18 -0.06 -0.37 26.51
N GLY A 19 -1.04 0.27 25.87
CA GLY A 19 -0.76 1.29 24.86
C GLY A 19 -0.17 0.67 23.59
N ILE A 20 -0.49 1.25 22.44
CA ILE A 20 0.14 0.92 21.16
C ILE A 20 0.33 2.21 20.39
N ASP A 21 1.47 2.36 19.71
CA ASP A 21 1.84 3.58 18.97
C ASP A 21 1.84 3.37 17.45
N LEU A 22 1.76 2.12 16.98
CA LEU A 22 1.69 1.77 15.57
C LEU A 22 0.97 0.43 15.37
N ILE A 23 0.17 0.32 14.31
CA ILE A 23 -0.40 -0.95 13.84
C ILE A 23 0.11 -1.21 12.42
N ILE A 24 0.66 -2.40 12.19
CA ILE A 24 1.07 -2.85 10.86
C ILE A 24 0.16 -4.00 10.42
N VAL A 25 -0.34 -3.92 9.19
CA VAL A 25 -1.22 -4.92 8.59
C VAL A 25 -0.61 -5.42 7.28
N ASP A 26 -0.13 -6.67 7.31
CA ASP A 26 0.47 -7.37 6.17
C ASP A 26 -0.41 -8.56 5.75
N TYR A 27 -1.20 -8.47 4.68
CA TYR A 27 -1.52 -7.32 3.83
C TYR A 27 -3.04 -7.26 3.61
N LEU A 28 -3.56 -6.13 3.12
CA LEU A 28 -5.01 -5.86 3.01
C LEU A 28 -5.80 -7.00 2.37
N GLN A 29 -5.23 -7.60 1.32
CA GLN A 29 -5.91 -8.60 0.54
C GLN A 29 -6.13 -9.94 1.29
N LEU A 30 -5.45 -10.19 2.41
CA LEU A 30 -5.71 -11.39 3.23
C LEU A 30 -6.81 -11.18 4.27
N ILE A 31 -7.30 -9.94 4.43
CA ILE A 31 -8.36 -9.61 5.37
C ILE A 31 -9.70 -9.93 4.72
N GLN A 32 -10.57 -10.58 5.49
CA GLN A 32 -11.94 -10.84 5.07
C GLN A 32 -12.90 -9.75 5.57
N GLY A 33 -13.81 -9.34 4.70
CA GLY A 33 -14.98 -8.55 5.05
C GLY A 33 -16.04 -9.37 5.79
N ASN A 34 -17.17 -8.74 6.06
CA ASN A 34 -18.24 -9.33 6.86
C ASN A 34 -19.33 -10.02 6.01
N GLY A 35 -19.43 -9.69 4.71
CA GLY A 35 -20.50 -10.18 3.83
C GLY A 35 -20.12 -11.44 3.04
N ARG A 36 -21.02 -12.43 2.98
CA ARG A 36 -20.83 -13.68 2.21
C ARG A 36 -20.90 -13.50 0.69
N ASN A 37 -21.43 -12.39 0.19
CA ASN A 37 -21.68 -12.12 -1.24
C ASN A 37 -21.19 -10.73 -1.69
N GLU A 38 -20.21 -10.15 -1.02
CA GLU A 38 -19.67 -8.84 -1.42
C GLU A 38 -18.71 -9.00 -2.60
N THR A 39 -18.75 -8.03 -3.54
CA THR A 39 -17.68 -7.92 -4.54
C THR A 39 -16.38 -7.56 -3.83
N ARG A 40 -15.26 -7.95 -4.43
CA ARG A 40 -13.94 -7.67 -3.85
C ARG A 40 -13.70 -6.16 -3.62
N VAL A 41 -14.20 -5.33 -4.55
CA VAL A 41 -14.19 -3.86 -4.44
C VAL A 41 -14.87 -3.40 -3.14
N GLN A 42 -16.07 -3.91 -2.88
CA GLN A 42 -16.85 -3.53 -1.71
C GLN A 42 -16.19 -4.02 -0.43
N GLU A 43 -15.62 -5.22 -0.46
CA GLU A 43 -14.90 -5.81 0.66
C GLU A 43 -13.69 -4.96 1.06
N ILE A 44 -12.83 -4.60 0.10
CA ILE A 44 -11.67 -3.72 0.32
C ILE A 44 -12.10 -2.34 0.80
N SER A 45 -13.20 -1.81 0.28
CA SER A 45 -13.78 -0.54 0.73
C SER A 45 -14.24 -0.59 2.19
N ASN A 46 -14.87 -1.69 2.60
CA ASN A 46 -15.29 -1.91 3.98
C ASN A 46 -14.08 -2.06 4.91
N ILE A 47 -13.05 -2.79 4.49
CA ILE A 47 -11.82 -3.02 5.25
C ILE A 47 -11.09 -1.70 5.49
N THR A 48 -10.80 -0.94 4.43
CA THR A 48 -10.04 0.32 4.54
C THR A 48 -10.76 1.37 5.38
N ARG A 49 -12.08 1.53 5.21
CA ARG A 49 -12.90 2.42 6.05
C ARG A 49 -12.87 2.02 7.52
N ALA A 50 -12.97 0.73 7.82
CA ALA A 50 -12.91 0.21 9.18
C ALA A 50 -11.52 0.42 9.82
N LEU A 51 -10.44 0.24 9.06
CA LEU A 51 -9.08 0.55 9.51
C LEU A 51 -8.90 2.06 9.77
N LYS A 52 -9.36 2.92 8.87
CA LYS A 52 -9.32 4.38 9.06
C LYS A 52 -10.08 4.82 10.31
N THR A 53 -11.24 4.21 10.56
CA THR A 53 -12.03 4.47 11.77
C THR A 53 -11.28 4.03 13.02
N LEU A 54 -10.69 2.83 13.01
CA LEU A 54 -9.87 2.32 14.11
C LEU A 54 -8.66 3.23 14.41
N ALA A 55 -7.97 3.71 13.37
CA ALA A 55 -6.82 4.61 13.51
C ALA A 55 -7.20 5.90 14.24
N ARG A 56 -8.33 6.51 13.85
CA ARG A 56 -8.85 7.73 14.49
C ARG A 56 -9.31 7.49 15.91
N GLU A 57 -9.96 6.36 16.14
CA GLU A 57 -10.50 6.03 17.45
C GLU A 57 -9.42 5.76 18.50
N LEU A 58 -8.38 5.01 18.12
CA LEU A 58 -7.26 4.74 19.01
C LEU A 58 -6.25 5.89 19.03
N ASN A 59 -6.37 6.84 18.11
CA ASN A 59 -5.35 7.86 17.83
C ASN A 59 -3.97 7.23 17.56
N VAL A 60 -3.95 6.20 16.71
CA VAL A 60 -2.75 5.40 16.39
C VAL A 60 -2.61 5.29 14.87
N PRO A 61 -1.42 5.55 14.29
CA PRO A 61 -1.18 5.34 12.87
C PRO A 61 -1.30 3.86 12.49
N ILE A 62 -1.89 3.61 11.31
CA ILE A 62 -1.98 2.27 10.74
C ILE A 62 -1.25 2.26 9.40
N LEU A 63 -0.23 1.39 9.30
CA LEU A 63 0.45 1.07 8.05
C LEU A 63 -0.14 -0.23 7.50
N ALA A 64 -0.77 -0.17 6.33
CA ALA A 64 -1.31 -1.34 5.67
C ALA A 64 -0.60 -1.58 4.34
N LEU A 65 -0.10 -2.81 4.15
CA LEU A 65 0.47 -3.23 2.88
C LEU A 65 -0.65 -3.59 1.91
N SER A 66 -0.45 -3.26 0.63
CA SER A 66 -1.36 -3.64 -0.46
C SER A 66 -0.55 -4.17 -1.63
N GLN A 67 -1.02 -5.26 -2.23
CA GLN A 67 -0.50 -5.73 -3.51
C GLN A 67 -1.06 -4.92 -4.67
N LEU A 68 -0.22 -4.67 -5.68
CA LEU A 68 -0.61 -4.01 -6.92
C LEU A 68 -1.20 -4.99 -7.92
N SER A 69 -1.97 -4.46 -8.86
CA SER A 69 -2.33 -5.15 -10.08
C SER A 69 -1.09 -5.45 -10.92
N ARG A 70 -1.06 -6.62 -11.58
CA ARG A 70 -0.02 -6.94 -12.58
C ARG A 70 -0.03 -6.02 -13.80
N ALA A 71 -1.06 -5.18 -13.95
CA ALA A 71 -1.11 -4.17 -15.01
C ALA A 71 0.09 -3.21 -14.99
N VAL A 72 0.74 -3.03 -13.84
CA VAL A 72 1.97 -2.24 -13.71
C VAL A 72 3.11 -2.82 -14.55
N GLU A 73 3.23 -4.15 -14.62
CA GLU A 73 4.29 -4.87 -15.35
C GLU A 73 4.16 -4.72 -16.87
N ALA A 74 2.96 -4.43 -17.37
CA ALA A 74 2.72 -4.27 -18.80
C ALA A 74 3.02 -2.85 -19.30
N ARG A 75 3.26 -1.89 -18.39
CA ARG A 75 3.49 -0.49 -18.75
C ARG A 75 4.97 -0.25 -19.02
N PRO A 76 5.35 0.47 -20.09
CA PRO A 76 6.75 0.71 -20.41
C PRO A 76 7.60 1.29 -19.28
N SER A 77 7.02 2.15 -18.42
CA SER A 77 7.74 2.73 -17.29
C SER A 77 7.85 1.80 -16.09
N HIS A 78 6.97 0.81 -15.94
CA HIS A 78 6.83 -0.02 -14.73
C HIS A 78 6.60 0.73 -13.40
N ILE A 79 6.49 2.07 -13.44
CA ILE A 79 6.26 2.92 -12.27
C ILE A 79 4.82 2.73 -11.76
N PRO A 80 4.62 2.30 -10.50
CA PRO A 80 3.31 2.20 -9.88
C PRO A 80 2.58 3.54 -9.82
N GLN A 81 1.27 3.50 -10.04
CA GLN A 81 0.36 4.65 -9.86
C GLN A 81 -0.88 4.27 -9.05
N LEU A 82 -1.66 5.25 -8.61
CA LEU A 82 -2.86 5.04 -7.77
C LEU A 82 -3.89 4.10 -8.40
N SER A 83 -4.01 4.08 -9.73
CA SER A 83 -4.91 3.15 -10.42
C SER A 83 -4.44 1.68 -10.39
N ASP A 84 -3.16 1.42 -10.06
CA ASP A 84 -2.63 0.06 -9.92
C ASP A 84 -3.05 -0.61 -8.61
N LEU A 85 -3.56 0.16 -7.64
CA LEU A 85 -4.19 -0.36 -6.41
C LEU A 85 -5.56 -1.01 -6.67
N ARG A 86 -5.83 -1.46 -7.90
CA ARG A 86 -7.04 -2.11 -8.47
C ARG A 86 -8.22 -2.17 -7.52
N GLU A 87 -9.36 -1.62 -7.96
CA GLU A 87 -10.57 -1.47 -7.12
C GLU A 87 -10.35 -0.42 -6.00
N SER A 88 -9.42 0.52 -6.27
CA SER A 88 -8.75 1.44 -5.33
C SER A 88 -9.51 2.68 -4.92
N GLY A 89 -10.68 2.98 -5.49
CA GLY A 89 -11.36 4.26 -5.22
C GLY A 89 -11.51 4.54 -3.73
N SER A 90 -11.79 3.50 -2.93
CA SER A 90 -11.87 3.58 -1.47
C SER A 90 -10.49 3.68 -0.79
N ILE A 91 -9.51 2.89 -1.20
CA ILE A 91 -8.13 2.97 -0.66
C ILE A 91 -7.60 4.39 -0.83
N GLU A 92 -7.69 4.92 -2.05
CA GLU A 92 -7.24 6.27 -2.36
C GLU A 92 -8.00 7.28 -1.52
N GLN A 93 -9.31 7.20 -1.37
CA GLN A 93 -10.08 8.19 -0.59
C GLN A 93 -9.79 8.13 0.92
N ASP A 94 -9.70 6.92 1.49
CA ASP A 94 -9.61 6.69 2.93
C ASP A 94 -8.18 6.85 3.46
N ALA A 95 -7.15 6.51 2.67
CA ALA A 95 -5.74 6.68 3.05
C ALA A 95 -5.36 8.16 3.23
N ASP A 96 -4.51 8.45 4.20
CA ASP A 96 -3.89 9.79 4.32
C ASP A 96 -2.63 9.90 3.46
N VAL A 97 -1.84 8.84 3.40
CA VAL A 97 -0.61 8.74 2.62
C VAL A 97 -0.64 7.43 1.82
N VAL A 98 -0.23 7.47 0.56
CA VAL A 98 0.00 6.29 -0.26
C VAL A 98 1.45 6.33 -0.75
N ILE A 99 2.17 5.24 -0.46
CA ILE A 99 3.59 5.08 -0.79
C ILE A 99 3.72 3.84 -1.67
N PHE A 100 4.36 3.99 -2.82
CA PHE A 100 4.78 2.87 -3.65
C PHE A 100 6.28 2.60 -3.50
N ILE A 101 6.65 1.35 -3.73
CA ILE A 101 8.04 0.91 -3.79
C ILE A 101 8.28 0.50 -5.24
N HIS A 102 9.23 1.14 -5.89
CA HIS A 102 9.65 0.84 -7.26
C HIS A 102 11.11 0.42 -7.28
N ARG A 103 11.46 -0.54 -8.14
CA ARG A 103 12.82 -1.05 -8.26
C ARG A 103 13.15 -1.27 -9.73
N GLU A 104 13.99 -0.41 -10.27
CA GLU A 104 14.45 -0.50 -11.66
C GLU A 104 15.22 -1.80 -11.92
N ASP A 105 16.00 -2.27 -10.94
CA ASP A 105 16.78 -3.51 -11.04
C ASP A 105 15.95 -4.80 -11.09
N MET A 106 14.63 -4.69 -10.87
CA MET A 106 13.68 -5.78 -11.05
C MET A 106 13.06 -5.80 -12.46
N ASN A 107 13.10 -4.66 -13.17
CA ASN A 107 12.46 -4.49 -14.47
C ASN A 107 13.47 -4.46 -15.63
N TYR A 108 14.71 -4.03 -15.36
CA TYR A 108 15.78 -3.95 -16.35
C TYR A 108 17.02 -4.73 -15.91
N SER A 109 17.58 -5.50 -16.83
CA SER A 109 18.94 -6.02 -16.70
C SER A 109 19.97 -4.88 -16.82
N PRO A 110 21.20 -5.07 -16.29
CA PRO A 110 22.30 -4.12 -16.50
C PRO A 110 22.55 -3.81 -17.99
N GLU A 111 22.39 -4.81 -18.86
CA GLU A 111 22.58 -4.67 -20.30
C GLU A 111 21.48 -3.83 -20.95
N GLU A 112 20.23 -3.97 -20.51
CA GLU A 112 19.11 -3.15 -21.00
C GLU A 112 19.22 -1.71 -20.51
N TRP A 113 19.60 -1.50 -19.25
CA TRP A 113 19.81 -0.17 -18.67
C TRP A 113 20.85 0.63 -19.44
N SER A 114 21.99 -0.01 -19.74
CA SER A 114 23.12 0.62 -20.44
C SER A 114 22.82 1.03 -21.89
N LYS A 115 21.73 0.51 -22.49
CA LYS A 115 21.30 0.88 -23.85
C LYS A 115 20.52 2.19 -23.89
N VAL A 116 19.93 2.58 -22.76
CA VAL A 116 18.99 3.71 -22.70
C VAL A 116 19.43 4.82 -21.73
N HIS A 117 20.45 4.58 -20.90
CA HIS A 117 21.04 5.56 -19.97
C HIS A 117 22.53 5.78 -20.22
N ASP A 118 23.02 6.98 -19.94
CA ASP A 118 24.45 7.29 -19.85
C ASP A 118 25.01 6.76 -18.51
N ILE A 119 25.66 5.60 -18.55
CA ILE A 119 26.13 4.90 -17.35
C ILE A 119 27.14 5.70 -16.50
N GLU A 120 27.83 6.69 -17.07
CA GLU A 120 28.75 7.54 -16.30
C GLU A 120 27.99 8.54 -15.42
N ARG A 121 26.79 8.95 -15.85
CA ARG A 121 25.92 9.89 -15.12
C ARG A 121 24.86 9.17 -14.31
N GLU A 122 24.34 8.06 -14.83
CA GLU A 122 23.21 7.29 -14.32
C GLU A 122 23.61 5.81 -14.24
N PRO A 123 24.43 5.44 -13.23
CA PRO A 123 24.86 4.06 -13.06
C PRO A 123 23.68 3.13 -12.78
N TYR A 124 23.82 1.86 -13.15
CA TYR A 124 22.77 0.85 -12.95
C TYR A 124 22.33 0.80 -11.45
N PRO A 125 21.05 1.00 -11.14
CA PRO A 125 20.54 1.18 -9.77
C PRO A 125 20.36 -0.15 -9.03
N ARG A 126 21.45 -0.93 -8.92
CA ARG A 126 21.42 -2.24 -8.28
C ARG A 126 20.97 -2.15 -6.83
N SER A 127 19.92 -2.88 -6.49
CA SER A 127 19.33 -2.96 -5.15
C SER A 127 18.91 -1.60 -4.57
N ILE A 128 18.63 -0.63 -5.44
CA ILE A 128 18.04 0.64 -5.07
C ILE A 128 16.53 0.54 -5.25
N ALA A 129 15.80 1.05 -4.25
CA ALA A 129 14.35 1.13 -4.28
C ALA A 129 13.93 2.58 -4.15
N ASP A 130 13.13 3.04 -5.10
CA ASP A 130 12.49 4.34 -5.07
C ASP A 130 11.22 4.27 -4.24
N ILE A 131 11.08 5.23 -3.32
CA ILE A 131 9.92 5.37 -2.45
C ILE A 131 9.10 6.53 -2.98
N ILE A 132 7.95 6.22 -3.57
CA ILE A 132 7.13 7.19 -4.30
C ILE A 132 5.91 7.54 -3.45
N ILE A 133 5.83 8.76 -2.94
CA ILE A 133 4.68 9.31 -2.22
C ILE A 133 3.66 9.79 -3.26
N ALA A 134 2.84 8.84 -3.72
CA ALA A 134 1.79 9.09 -4.72
C ALA A 134 0.58 9.86 -4.15
N LYS A 135 0.41 9.86 -2.83
CA LYS A 135 -0.59 10.67 -2.14
C LYS A 135 -0.07 11.13 -0.79
N HIS A 136 -0.33 12.39 -0.46
CA HIS A 136 -0.16 12.91 0.90
C HIS A 136 -1.25 13.94 1.22
N ARG A 137 -2.16 13.64 2.16
CA ARG A 137 -3.33 14.51 2.47
C ARG A 137 -2.92 15.90 2.98
N ASN A 138 -1.84 15.98 3.76
CA ASN A 138 -1.42 17.19 4.46
C ASN A 138 0.04 17.62 4.13
N GLY A 139 0.55 17.31 2.94
CA GLY A 139 1.98 17.44 2.65
C GLY A 139 2.30 17.24 1.17
N PRO A 140 3.56 17.40 0.76
CA PRO A 140 3.96 17.29 -0.63
C PRO A 140 3.91 15.84 -1.11
N LEU A 141 3.82 15.69 -2.43
CA LEU A 141 4.16 14.45 -3.13
C LEU A 141 5.68 14.41 -3.35
N GLY A 142 6.22 13.25 -3.70
CA GLY A 142 7.65 13.06 -3.97
C GLY A 142 8.03 11.62 -4.11
#